data_AF-A0A962G5Z7-F1
#
_entry.id   AF-A0A962G5Z7-F1
#
_cell.length_a   1.000
_cell.length_b   1.000
_cell.length_c   1.000
_cell.angle_alpha   90.00
_cell.angle_beta   90.00
_cell.angle_gamma   90.00
#
_symmetry.space_group_name_H-M   'P 1'
#
loop_
_entity.id
_entity.type
_entity.pdbx_description
1 polymer ?
#
loop_
_entity_poly.entity_id
_entity_poly.type
_entity_poly.pdbx_seq_one_letter_code
_entity_poly.pdbx_strand_id
1 'polypeptide(L)'
;IGHSMGATLAARVIDRLGMKNYVDSFVGIAGAFRGLRSCGTYPFNVWTSTCGAWGLSVNSPFLNGINGHRFGSRMTSIKSWYDEIVCSTGICTVGGVHASQISGENATVTYSWGHYGLLWYTASKQADLIQ
;
A
#
# COMPACT_ATOMS: atom_id res chain seq x y z
N ILE A 1 -10.19 -5.98 -1.08
CA ILE A 1 -9.33 -5.29 -2.08
C ILE A 1 -9.33 -3.80 -1.75
N GLY A 2 -8.17 -3.15 -1.72
CA GLY A 2 -8.07 -1.70 -1.53
C GLY A 2 -7.07 -1.09 -2.50
N HIS A 3 -7.33 0.14 -2.94
CA HIS A 3 -6.46 0.90 -3.84
C HIS A 3 -5.91 2.14 -3.17
N SER A 4 -4.66 2.50 -3.49
CA SER A 4 -4.00 3.70 -2.99
C SER A 4 -4.03 3.77 -1.45
N MET A 5 -4.30 4.94 -0.88
CA MET A 5 -4.52 5.11 0.56
C MET A 5 -5.65 4.22 1.10
N GLY A 6 -6.65 3.87 0.30
CA GLY A 6 -7.72 2.96 0.71
C GLY A 6 -7.20 1.58 1.11
N ALA A 7 -6.10 1.11 0.49
CA ALA A 7 -5.44 -0.15 0.88
C ALA A 7 -4.86 -0.07 2.29
N THR A 8 -4.09 0.99 2.60
CA THR A 8 -3.47 1.14 3.91
C THR A 8 -4.52 1.40 5.00
N LEU A 9 -5.56 2.17 4.70
CA LEU A 9 -6.67 2.41 5.63
C LEU A 9 -7.47 1.13 5.93
N ALA A 10 -7.75 0.30 4.93
CA ALA A 10 -8.38 -1.00 5.15
C ALA A 10 -7.51 -1.90 6.05
N ALA A 11 -6.19 -1.97 5.79
CA ALA A 11 -5.24 -2.69 6.62
C ALA A 11 -5.26 -2.20 8.08
N ARG A 12 -5.29 -0.88 8.30
CA ARG A 12 -5.41 -0.28 9.63
C ARG A 12 -6.64 -0.77 10.39
N VAL A 13 -7.79 -0.79 9.73
CA VAL A 13 -9.05 -1.18 10.35
C VAL A 13 -9.04 -2.66 10.69
N ILE A 14 -8.57 -3.51 9.76
CA ILE A 14 -8.44 -4.95 10.00
C ILE A 14 -7.51 -5.23 11.19
N ASP A 15 -6.36 -4.57 11.23
CA ASP A 15 -5.37 -4.73 12.29
C ASP A 15 -5.92 -4.27 13.65
N ARG A 16 -6.48 -3.05 13.71
CA ARG A 16 -7.05 -2.47 14.92
C ARG A 16 -8.20 -3.30 15.50
N LEU A 17 -9.04 -3.86 14.64
CA LEU A 17 -10.19 -4.68 15.06
C LEU A 17 -9.83 -6.16 15.25
N GLY A 18 -8.57 -6.57 15.04
CA GLY A 18 -8.16 -7.97 15.15
C GLY A 18 -8.85 -8.90 14.14
N MET A 19 -9.28 -8.37 12.99
CA MET A 19 -10.14 -9.08 12.04
C MET A 19 -9.38 -9.92 11.01
N LYS A 20 -8.05 -10.04 11.11
CA LYS A 20 -7.23 -10.75 10.12
C LYS A 20 -7.72 -12.18 9.82
N ASN A 21 -8.27 -12.88 10.82
CA ASN A 21 -8.74 -14.26 10.70
C ASN A 21 -10.07 -14.36 9.92
N TYR A 22 -10.74 -13.24 9.68
CA TYR A 22 -11.96 -13.13 8.89
C TYR A 22 -11.69 -12.63 7.46
N VAL A 23 -10.43 -12.41 7.11
CA VAL A 23 -10.02 -11.95 5.79
C VAL A 23 -9.20 -13.06 5.15
N ASP A 24 -9.79 -13.78 4.21
CA ASP A 24 -9.05 -14.80 3.46
C ASP A 24 -7.97 -14.16 2.58
N SER A 25 -8.36 -13.21 1.72
CA SER A 25 -7.45 -12.54 0.80
C SER A 25 -7.49 -11.02 0.94
N PHE A 26 -6.32 -10.44 1.21
CA PHE A 26 -6.08 -9.01 1.23
C PHE A 26 -5.24 -8.61 0.01
N VAL A 27 -5.85 -7.83 -0.89
CA VAL A 27 -5.18 -7.30 -2.09
C VAL A 27 -5.03 -5.79 -1.97
N GLY A 28 -3.79 -5.31 -1.97
CA GLY A 28 -3.44 -3.89 -1.97
C GLY A 28 -2.94 -3.44 -3.34
N ILE A 29 -3.65 -2.55 -4.00
CA ILE A 29 -3.32 -2.04 -5.33
C ILE A 29 -2.72 -0.64 -5.18
N ALA A 30 -1.49 -0.44 -5.64
CA ALA A 30 -0.80 0.85 -5.57
C ALA A 30 -0.78 1.48 -4.16
N GLY A 31 -0.89 0.66 -3.10
CA GLY A 31 -1.08 1.17 -1.74
C GLY A 31 0.23 1.51 -1.07
N ALA A 32 0.46 2.74 -0.63
CA ALA A 32 1.75 3.20 -0.09
C ALA A 32 2.11 2.65 1.31
N PHE A 33 2.20 1.33 1.47
CA PHE A 33 2.47 0.63 2.73
C PHE A 33 3.82 1.00 3.37
N ARG A 34 4.79 1.47 2.58
CA ARG A 34 6.09 1.96 3.09
C ARG A 34 6.21 3.48 3.12
N GLY A 35 5.16 4.17 2.72
CA GLY A 35 5.11 5.62 2.60
C GLY A 35 5.50 6.12 1.20
N LEU A 36 5.17 7.39 0.97
CA LEU A 36 5.43 8.13 -0.26
C LEU A 36 6.56 9.12 0.00
N ARG A 37 7.57 9.13 -0.87
CA ARG A 37 8.64 10.15 -0.81
C ARG A 37 8.11 11.55 -1.07
N SER A 38 7.07 11.68 -1.89
CA SER A 38 6.35 12.95 -2.10
C SER A 38 5.68 13.49 -0.83
N CYS A 39 5.48 12.63 0.18
CA CYS A 39 4.98 13.03 1.50
C CYS A 39 6.09 13.34 2.53
N GLY A 40 7.37 13.31 2.12
CA GLY A 40 8.49 13.50 3.04
C GLY A 40 8.68 12.34 4.03
N THR A 41 9.42 12.62 5.10
CA THR A 41 9.77 11.66 6.15
C THR A 41 9.31 12.22 7.49
N TYR A 42 8.32 11.58 8.12
CA TYR A 42 7.75 12.08 9.37
C TYR A 42 8.83 12.26 10.47
N PRO A 43 8.82 13.38 11.23
CA PRO A 43 7.88 14.51 11.18
C PRO A 43 8.28 15.65 10.21
N PHE A 44 9.29 15.46 9.36
CA PHE A 44 9.86 16.48 8.48
C PHE A 44 9.24 16.47 7.06
N ASN A 45 9.04 17.65 6.49
CA ASN A 45 8.50 17.84 5.13
C ASN A 45 7.10 17.23 4.93
N VAL A 46 6.26 17.35 5.96
CA VAL A 46 4.87 16.88 5.99
C VAL A 46 3.94 18.07 5.69
N TRP A 47 3.54 18.21 4.42
CA TRP A 47 2.82 19.39 3.94
C TRP A 47 1.30 19.30 4.00
N THR A 48 0.76 18.08 4.07
CA THR A 48 -0.68 17.83 4.03
C THR A 48 -1.10 16.82 5.09
N SER A 49 -2.37 16.81 5.45
CA SER A 49 -2.95 15.82 6.36
C SER A 49 -2.81 14.39 5.83
N THR A 50 -2.88 14.19 4.51
CA THR A 50 -2.63 12.91 3.83
C THR A 50 -1.20 12.40 4.05
N CYS A 51 -0.25 13.28 4.36
CA CYS A 51 1.13 12.94 4.70
C CYS A 51 1.38 12.97 6.21
N GLY A 52 0.36 13.22 7.03
CA GLY A 52 0.48 13.42 8.48
C GLY A 52 0.79 12.17 9.29
N ALA A 53 0.61 12.27 10.60
CA ALA A 53 0.80 11.15 11.52
C ALA A 53 -0.10 9.93 11.18
N TRP A 54 -1.30 10.21 10.64
CA TRP A 54 -2.26 9.24 10.13
C TRP A 54 -2.18 9.03 8.61
N GLY A 55 -1.09 9.51 8.00
CA GLY A 55 -0.91 9.61 6.57
C GLY A 55 0.26 8.80 6.03
N LEU A 56 0.67 9.13 4.81
CA LEU A 56 1.56 8.33 3.98
C LEU A 56 3.00 8.86 3.93
N SER A 57 3.42 9.78 4.80
CA SER A 57 4.85 10.11 4.90
C SER A 57 5.65 8.88 5.29
N VAL A 58 6.87 8.76 4.78
CA VAL A 58 7.80 7.72 5.21
C VAL A 58 7.95 7.79 6.74
N ASN A 59 7.91 6.64 7.41
CA ASN A 59 7.95 6.49 8.87
C ASN A 59 6.81 7.18 9.65
N SER A 60 5.64 7.43 9.04
CA SER A 60 4.48 7.90 9.82
C SER A 60 4.10 6.91 10.93
N PRO A 61 3.63 7.38 12.09
CA PRO A 61 3.09 6.51 13.15
C PRO A 61 2.05 5.51 12.64
N PHE A 62 1.19 5.95 11.72
CA PHE A 62 0.24 5.07 11.07
C PHE A 62 0.89 3.91 10.31
N LEU A 63 1.81 4.19 9.38
CA LEU A 63 2.43 3.14 8.57
C LEU A 63 3.34 2.23 9.42
N ASN A 64 4.05 2.79 10.40
CA ASN A 64 4.82 2.01 11.36
C ASN A 64 3.93 1.07 12.18
N GLY A 65 2.74 1.53 12.59
CA GLY A 65 1.81 0.74 13.38
C GLY A 65 1.18 -0.45 12.66
N ILE A 66 1.21 -0.48 11.32
CA ILE A 66 0.74 -1.62 10.52
C ILE A 66 1.90 -2.40 9.86
N ASN A 67 3.14 -1.94 9.98
CA ASN A 67 4.27 -2.58 9.31
C ASN A 67 4.58 -3.96 9.91
N GLY A 68 4.67 -4.98 9.05
CA GLY A 68 4.93 -6.36 9.46
C GLY A 68 3.71 -7.11 9.97
N HIS A 69 2.55 -6.46 10.07
CA HIS A 69 1.31 -7.10 10.48
C HIS A 69 0.64 -7.82 9.30
N ARG A 70 -0.22 -8.79 9.61
CA ARG A 70 -1.03 -9.50 8.61
C ARG A 70 -2.46 -8.98 8.62
N PHE A 71 -3.00 -8.73 7.43
CA PHE A 71 -4.37 -8.27 7.22
C PHE A 71 -5.26 -9.33 6.56
N GLY A 72 -4.74 -10.53 6.37
CA GLY A 72 -5.47 -11.69 5.86
C GLY A 72 -4.60 -12.94 5.78
N SER A 73 -5.22 -14.08 5.46
CA SER A 73 -4.52 -15.36 5.25
C SER A 73 -3.56 -15.26 4.06
N ARG A 74 -4.02 -14.69 2.95
CA ARG A 74 -3.27 -14.36 1.75
C ARG A 74 -3.17 -12.84 1.62
N MET A 75 -1.97 -12.32 1.42
CA MET A 75 -1.73 -10.89 1.17
C MET A 75 -1.00 -10.73 -0.17
N THR A 76 -1.47 -9.82 -1.01
CA THR A 76 -0.84 -9.55 -2.31
C THR A 76 -0.82 -8.07 -2.61
N SER A 77 0.33 -7.55 -3.05
CA SER A 77 0.42 -6.22 -3.64
C SER A 77 0.31 -6.28 -5.16
N ILE A 78 -0.43 -5.34 -5.75
CA ILE A 78 -0.38 -5.03 -7.18
C ILE A 78 0.31 -3.67 -7.32
N LYS A 79 1.41 -3.61 -8.08
CA LYS A 79 2.28 -2.43 -8.15
C LYS A 79 2.73 -2.10 -9.58
N SER A 80 3.25 -0.89 -9.76
CA SER A 80 3.92 -0.48 -11.00
C SER A 80 5.07 0.47 -10.71
N TRP A 81 6.15 0.30 -11.46
CA TRP A 81 7.27 1.25 -11.52
C TRP A 81 6.94 2.49 -12.38
N TYR A 82 5.78 2.50 -13.04
CA TYR A 82 5.26 3.63 -13.82
C TYR A 82 4.18 4.41 -13.07
N ASP A 83 3.87 4.03 -11.83
CA ASP A 83 2.85 4.69 -11.02
C ASP A 83 3.27 6.14 -10.69
N GLU A 84 2.63 7.10 -11.33
CA GLU A 84 2.95 8.52 -11.26
C GLU A 84 2.73 9.14 -9.86
N ILE A 85 1.98 8.47 -9.00
CA ILE A 85 1.70 8.91 -7.62
C ILE A 85 2.70 8.29 -6.66
N VAL A 86 2.86 6.96 -6.71
CA VAL A 86 3.77 6.22 -5.83
C VAL A 86 5.23 6.57 -6.13
N CYS A 87 5.56 6.74 -7.41
CA CYS A 87 6.89 7.08 -7.90
C CYS A 87 7.07 8.58 -8.18
N SER A 88 6.21 9.46 -7.65
CA SER A 88 6.15 10.89 -8.00
C SER A 88 7.50 11.63 -7.97
N THR A 89 8.45 11.22 -7.12
CA THR A 89 9.80 11.81 -7.06
C THR A 89 10.83 11.14 -8.00
N GLY A 90 10.38 10.34 -8.97
CA GLY A 90 11.23 9.46 -9.78
C GLY A 90 11.75 8.21 -9.04
N ILE A 91 11.41 8.03 -7.77
CA ILE A 91 11.88 6.92 -6.93
C ILE A 91 10.67 6.22 -6.31
N CYS A 92 10.42 4.98 -6.72
CA CYS A 92 9.30 4.18 -6.23
C CYS A 92 9.60 3.44 -4.91
N THR A 93 10.84 3.50 -4.40
CA THR A 93 11.27 2.67 -3.26
C THR A 93 11.50 3.45 -1.97
N VAL A 94 11.19 2.80 -0.85
CA VAL A 94 11.52 3.24 0.50
C VAL A 94 12.29 2.11 1.19
N GLY A 95 13.53 2.38 1.59
CA GLY A 95 14.42 1.36 2.14
C GLY A 95 14.75 0.24 1.14
N GLY A 96 14.88 0.56 -0.15
CA GLY A 96 15.20 -0.42 -1.21
C GLY A 96 14.01 -1.26 -1.69
N VAL A 97 12.85 -1.18 -1.02
CA VAL A 97 11.64 -1.93 -1.36
C VAL A 97 10.60 -1.02 -1.98
N HIS A 98 9.85 -1.51 -2.98
CA HIS A 98 8.79 -0.74 -3.61
C HIS A 98 7.77 -0.25 -2.57
N ALA A 99 7.38 1.03 -2.64
CA ALA A 99 6.50 1.66 -1.67
C ALA A 99 5.13 0.99 -1.58
N SER A 100 4.65 0.43 -2.70
CA SER A 100 3.40 -0.34 -2.73
C SER A 100 3.44 -1.72 -2.08
N GLN A 101 4.63 -2.22 -1.72
CA GLN A 101 4.80 -3.59 -1.27
C GLN A 101 4.38 -3.77 0.18
N ILE A 102 3.53 -4.76 0.45
CA ILE A 102 3.08 -5.09 1.80
C ILE A 102 4.16 -5.93 2.49
N SER A 103 4.47 -5.62 3.74
CA SER A 103 5.42 -6.41 4.53
C SER A 103 4.86 -7.79 4.83
N GLY A 104 5.62 -8.86 4.57
CA GLY A 104 5.17 -10.24 4.80
C GLY A 104 4.07 -10.73 3.85
N GLU A 105 3.91 -10.10 2.69
CA GLU A 105 2.96 -10.54 1.67
C GLU A 105 3.32 -11.91 1.09
N ASN A 106 2.30 -12.60 0.58
CA ASN A 106 2.46 -13.90 -0.08
C ASN A 106 2.93 -13.74 -1.52
N ALA A 107 2.56 -12.65 -2.20
CA ALA A 107 2.94 -12.39 -3.57
C ALA A 107 2.96 -10.89 -3.89
N THR A 108 3.71 -10.53 -4.93
CA THR A 108 3.66 -9.21 -5.56
C THR A 108 3.40 -9.39 -7.05
N VAL A 109 2.48 -8.61 -7.61
CA VAL A 109 2.19 -8.58 -9.05
C VAL A 109 2.58 -7.21 -9.58
N THR A 110 3.39 -7.18 -10.64
CA THR A 110 3.90 -5.93 -11.22
C THR A 110 3.36 -5.75 -12.63
N TYR A 111 2.91 -4.54 -12.94
CA TYR A 111 2.48 -4.13 -14.29
C TYR A 111 3.16 -2.82 -14.70
N SER A 112 2.96 -2.42 -15.96
CA SER A 112 3.44 -1.14 -16.52
C SER A 112 2.28 -0.15 -16.74
N TRP A 113 1.44 0.03 -15.73
CA TRP A 113 0.27 0.92 -15.76
C TRP A 113 0.43 2.03 -14.73
N GLY A 114 -0.14 3.20 -15.03
CA GLY A 114 -0.23 4.30 -14.06
C GLY A 114 -1.12 3.96 -12.85
N HIS A 115 -1.18 4.87 -11.88
CA HIS A 115 -1.80 4.64 -10.57
C HIS A 115 -3.23 4.10 -10.65
N TYR A 116 -4.07 4.72 -11.50
CA TYR A 116 -5.45 4.27 -11.73
C TYR A 116 -5.55 3.15 -12.76
N GLY A 117 -4.59 3.05 -13.69
CA GLY A 117 -4.52 1.92 -14.63
C GLY A 117 -4.32 0.59 -13.89
N LEU A 118 -3.57 0.58 -12.79
CA LEU A 118 -3.48 -0.58 -11.90
C LEU A 118 -4.85 -0.98 -11.32
N LEU A 119 -5.72 -0.03 -10.98
CA LEU A 119 -7.07 -0.33 -10.48
C LEU A 119 -7.97 -0.86 -11.60
N TRP A 120 -8.00 -0.20 -12.75
CA TRP A 120 -8.98 -0.51 -13.81
C TRP A 120 -8.59 -1.71 -14.66
N TYR A 121 -7.32 -1.82 -15.06
CA TYR A 121 -6.88 -2.82 -16.03
C TYR A 121 -6.48 -4.16 -15.42
N THR A 122 -6.49 -4.26 -14.09
CA THR A 122 -6.19 -5.52 -13.39
C THR A 122 -7.44 -6.17 -12.79
N ALA A 123 -8.65 -5.74 -13.17
CA ALA A 123 -9.90 -6.23 -12.58
C ALA A 123 -10.01 -7.77 -12.60
N SER A 124 -9.68 -8.43 -13.71
CA SER A 124 -9.67 -9.90 -13.76
C SER A 124 -8.68 -10.50 -12.77
N LYS A 125 -7.46 -9.94 -12.69
CA LYS A 125 -6.46 -10.39 -11.72
C LYS A 125 -6.90 -10.17 -10.28
N GLN A 126 -7.61 -9.08 -10.00
CA GLN A 126 -8.16 -8.81 -8.67
C GLN A 126 -9.19 -9.87 -8.27
N ALA A 127 -10.06 -10.28 -9.19
CA ALA A 127 -11.02 -11.36 -8.97
C ALA A 127 -10.30 -12.70 -8.73
N ASP A 128 -9.32 -13.05 -9.55
CA ASP A 128 -8.52 -14.29 -9.40
C ASP A 128 -7.82 -14.38 -8.03
N LEU A 129 -7.41 -13.23 -7.47
CA LEU A 129 -6.70 -13.17 -6.19
C LEU A 129 -7.63 -13.34 -4.96
N ILE A 130 -8.94 -13.17 -5.12
CA ILE A 130 -9.91 -13.29 -4.02
C ILE A 130 -10.79 -14.54 -4.12
N GLN A 131 -10.68 -15.29 -5.22
CA GLN A 131 -11.20 -16.66 -5.34
C GLN A 131 -10.25 -17.65 -4.65
#